data_AF-A0A0B9AHQ0-F1
#
_entry.id   AF-A0A0B9AHQ0-F1
#
_cell.length_a   1.000
_cell.length_b   1.000
_cell.length_c   1.000
_cell.angle_alpha   90.00
_cell.angle_beta   90.00
_cell.angle_gamma   90.00
#
_symmetry.space_group_name_H-M   'P 1'
#
loop_
_entity.id
_entity.type
_entity.pdbx_description
1 polymer ?
#
loop_
_entity_poly.entity_id
_entity_poly.type
_entity_poly.pdbx_seq_one_letter_code
_entity_poly.pdbx_strand_id
1 'polypeptide(L)'
;MILRKLLQIAAFIALPTWACAEDRQATFVKDMVRLVGKAHPSGEVKPSGDDWQELRIDFPGEDSDRIVNIGRIWTFCQSAEKADCKVAKEEFARKTALLPPEGKISDLRVTVRDKVYYDYVKSPPSRGDVSGAKVIDALARQIGEDLYEFLVLDSPDTIALAGREALQKLSLSEEEAWRIAERQTAERLPPLPTVAQLRENAVAFEEYEYLGSLLVQRDGFAALAEELGPDLFVTAVSDGFVFVGLMPDGEGLQRFSKTVAEDCAAQQRCISPNIYRFRDGQWRIATGSIVP
;
A
#
# COMPACT_ATOMS: atom_id res chain seq x y z
N MET A 1 27.86 -69.68 -8.42
CA MET A 1 28.86 -68.63 -8.69
C MET A 1 28.44 -67.87 -9.94
N ILE A 2 27.50 -66.92 -9.83
CA ILE A 2 27.11 -66.01 -10.92
C ILE A 2 26.90 -64.63 -10.31
N LEU A 3 27.90 -63.78 -10.49
CA LEU A 3 27.96 -62.39 -10.04
C LEU A 3 27.40 -61.52 -11.17
N ARG A 4 26.18 -60.99 -11.03
CA ARG A 4 25.58 -60.06 -12.01
C ARG A 4 25.61 -58.64 -11.46
N LYS A 5 26.38 -57.80 -12.15
CA LYS A 5 26.61 -56.37 -11.93
C LYS A 5 25.28 -55.58 -11.95
N LEU A 6 25.01 -54.83 -10.88
CA LEU A 6 24.02 -53.76 -10.87
C LEU A 6 24.70 -52.47 -11.34
N LEU A 7 24.32 -51.99 -12.52
CA LEU A 7 24.68 -50.67 -13.04
C LEU A 7 23.86 -49.61 -12.27
N GLN A 8 24.53 -48.72 -11.54
CA GLN A 8 23.94 -47.49 -11.03
C GLN A 8 23.75 -46.51 -12.19
N ILE A 9 22.50 -46.28 -12.60
CA ILE A 9 22.15 -45.14 -13.46
C ILE A 9 21.91 -43.96 -12.53
N ALA A 10 22.92 -43.11 -12.37
CA ALA A 10 22.77 -41.79 -11.76
C ALA A 10 22.05 -40.88 -12.77
N ALA A 11 20.72 -40.79 -12.65
CA ALA A 11 19.96 -39.77 -13.36
C ALA A 11 20.24 -38.42 -12.69
N PHE A 12 21.09 -37.60 -13.31
CA PHE A 12 21.20 -36.18 -12.99
C PHE A 12 19.89 -35.50 -13.37
N ILE A 13 19.01 -35.32 -12.37
CA ILE A 13 17.89 -34.40 -12.48
C ILE A 13 18.51 -33.00 -12.52
N ALA A 14 18.72 -32.49 -13.73
CA ALA A 14 18.99 -31.07 -13.92
C ALA A 14 17.73 -30.33 -13.48
N LEU A 15 17.72 -29.85 -12.24
CA LEU A 15 16.69 -28.93 -11.78
C LEU A 15 16.75 -27.71 -12.72
N PRO A 16 15.65 -27.35 -13.40
CA PRO A 16 15.64 -26.15 -14.20
C PRO A 16 15.97 -24.98 -13.28
N THR A 17 17.12 -24.34 -13.49
CA THR A 17 17.43 -23.07 -12.85
C THR A 17 16.45 -22.06 -13.43
N TRP A 18 15.38 -21.78 -12.69
CA TRP A 18 14.46 -20.70 -13.03
C TRP A 18 15.25 -19.41 -12.96
N ALA A 19 15.70 -18.94 -14.12
CA ALA A 19 16.38 -17.66 -14.24
C ALA A 19 15.31 -16.58 -14.06
N CYS A 20 15.33 -15.88 -12.92
CA CYS A 20 14.54 -14.69 -12.68
C CYS A 20 14.62 -13.74 -13.89
N ALA A 21 13.51 -13.11 -14.24
CA ALA A 21 13.42 -12.35 -15.48
C ALA A 21 14.34 -11.13 -15.53
N GLU A 22 14.55 -10.47 -14.39
CA GLU A 22 15.29 -9.23 -14.30
C GLU A 22 16.09 -9.17 -12.98
N ASP A 23 17.43 -9.13 -13.09
CA ASP A 23 18.36 -9.01 -11.96
C ASP A 23 19.01 -7.62 -11.89
N ARG A 24 18.82 -6.76 -12.91
CA ARG A 24 19.51 -5.48 -13.05
C ARG A 24 18.55 -4.30 -13.15
N GLN A 25 18.48 -3.54 -12.06
CA GLN A 25 17.68 -2.33 -11.94
C GLN A 25 17.89 -1.35 -13.10
N ALA A 26 19.13 -1.11 -13.53
CA ALA A 26 19.43 -0.18 -14.61
C ALA A 26 18.85 -0.60 -15.97
N THR A 27 18.85 -1.90 -16.28
CA THR A 27 18.25 -2.44 -17.51
C THR A 27 16.74 -2.24 -17.48
N PHE A 28 16.12 -2.56 -16.35
CA PHE A 28 14.69 -2.37 -16.14
C PHE A 28 14.24 -0.93 -16.29
N VAL A 29 14.91 0.01 -15.61
CA VAL A 29 14.60 1.44 -15.71
C VAL A 29 14.69 1.92 -17.16
N LYS A 30 15.75 1.54 -17.88
CA LYS A 30 15.91 1.87 -19.31
C LYS A 30 14.77 1.31 -20.17
N ASP A 31 14.36 0.08 -19.90
CA ASP A 31 13.23 -0.55 -20.58
C ASP A 31 11.91 0.17 -20.30
N MET A 32 11.66 0.53 -19.04
CA MET A 32 10.45 1.25 -18.65
C MET A 32 10.40 2.66 -19.21
N VAL A 33 11.52 3.40 -19.22
CA VAL A 33 11.61 4.71 -19.89
C VAL A 33 11.21 4.59 -21.37
N ARG A 34 11.73 3.56 -22.08
CA ARG A 34 11.38 3.32 -23.48
C ARG A 34 9.90 2.96 -23.66
N LEU A 35 9.35 2.07 -22.83
CA LEU A 35 7.97 1.60 -22.95
C LEU A 35 6.96 2.71 -22.59
N VAL A 36 7.20 3.44 -21.51
CA VAL A 36 6.39 4.57 -21.09
C VAL A 36 6.52 5.72 -22.10
N GLY A 37 7.71 6.03 -22.59
CA GLY A 37 7.90 7.02 -23.66
C GLY A 37 7.15 6.69 -24.94
N LYS A 38 7.06 5.40 -25.30
CA LYS A 38 6.22 4.95 -26.43
C LYS A 38 4.72 5.17 -26.17
N ALA A 39 4.27 5.04 -24.91
CA ALA A 39 2.87 5.24 -24.54
C ALA A 39 2.50 6.73 -24.46
N HIS A 40 3.48 7.62 -24.23
CA HIS A 40 3.32 9.08 -24.12
C HIS A 40 4.12 9.82 -25.20
N PRO A 41 3.75 9.73 -26.48
CA PRO A 41 4.57 10.26 -27.59
C PRO A 41 4.72 11.79 -27.59
N SER A 42 3.87 12.51 -26.86
CA SER A 42 3.95 13.97 -26.69
C SER A 42 4.78 14.40 -25.48
N GLY A 43 5.20 13.49 -24.61
CA GLY A 43 5.97 13.79 -23.40
C GLY A 43 7.40 13.26 -23.46
N GLU A 44 8.32 13.92 -22.76
CA GLU A 44 9.67 13.42 -22.53
C GLU A 44 9.70 12.60 -21.23
N VAL A 45 10.09 11.33 -21.32
CA VAL A 45 10.13 10.41 -20.17
C VAL A 45 11.57 10.22 -19.71
N LYS A 46 11.82 10.46 -18.42
CA LYS A 46 13.14 10.31 -17.79
C LYS A 46 13.03 9.75 -16.37
N PRO A 47 14.08 9.12 -15.82
CA PRO A 47 14.10 8.75 -14.40
C PRO A 47 13.95 10.00 -13.51
N SER A 48 13.19 9.88 -12.41
CA SER A 48 13.19 10.88 -11.34
C SER A 48 14.55 10.80 -10.64
N GLY A 49 15.32 11.89 -10.63
CA GLY A 49 16.73 11.87 -10.21
C GLY A 49 16.97 11.36 -8.79
N ASP A 50 15.96 11.48 -7.92
CA ASP A 50 16.04 11.15 -6.50
C ASP A 50 15.48 9.77 -6.15
N ASP A 51 14.65 9.18 -7.02
CA ASP A 51 14.09 7.85 -6.84
C ASP A 51 14.06 7.08 -8.17
N TRP A 52 14.86 6.02 -8.24
CA TRP A 52 14.92 5.16 -9.42
C TRP A 52 13.60 4.45 -9.72
N GLN A 53 12.72 4.30 -8.72
CA GLN A 53 11.39 3.72 -8.86
C GLN A 53 10.40 4.69 -9.48
N GLU A 54 10.79 5.93 -9.77
CA GLU A 54 9.92 6.94 -10.36
C GLU A 54 10.42 7.35 -11.74
N LEU A 55 9.47 7.49 -12.67
CA LEU A 55 9.69 8.10 -13.97
C LEU A 55 8.91 9.42 -14.03
N ARG A 56 9.57 10.48 -14.46
CA ARG A 56 8.97 11.79 -14.72
C ARG A 56 8.65 11.90 -16.21
N ILE A 57 7.46 12.40 -16.52
CA ILE A 57 6.97 12.66 -17.88
C ILE A 57 6.71 14.15 -18.01
N ASP A 58 7.54 14.83 -18.79
CA ASP A 58 7.43 16.27 -19.07
C ASP A 58 6.63 16.48 -20.35
N PHE A 59 5.47 17.14 -20.29
CA PHE A 59 4.67 17.47 -21.46
C PHE A 59 4.94 18.93 -21.88
N PRO A 60 5.46 19.19 -23.10
CA PRO A 60 5.69 20.56 -23.56
C PRO A 60 4.40 21.38 -23.54
N GLY A 61 4.40 22.47 -22.78
CA GLY A 61 3.25 23.37 -22.64
C GLY A 61 2.21 22.93 -21.61
N GLU A 62 2.43 21.83 -20.90
CA GLU A 62 1.72 21.55 -19.64
C GLU A 62 2.58 22.03 -18.48
N ASP A 63 1.92 22.62 -17.50
CA ASP A 63 2.55 23.21 -16.32
C ASP A 63 2.89 22.16 -15.23
N SER A 64 2.51 20.90 -15.44
CA SER A 64 2.72 19.82 -14.47
C SER A 64 3.30 18.57 -15.13
N ASP A 65 4.40 18.08 -14.59
CA ASP A 65 4.93 16.77 -14.98
C ASP A 65 4.08 15.66 -14.36
N ARG A 66 4.09 14.48 -15.01
CA ARG A 66 3.48 13.28 -14.45
C ARG A 66 4.56 12.38 -13.87
N ILE A 67 4.31 11.86 -12.67
CA ILE A 67 5.18 10.88 -12.03
C ILE A 67 4.54 9.49 -12.15
N VAL A 68 5.33 8.51 -12.62
CA VAL A 68 4.93 7.12 -12.75
C VAL A 68 5.84 6.27 -11.87
N ASN A 69 5.28 5.63 -10.85
CA ASN A 69 6.04 4.71 -9.99
C ASN A 69 6.12 3.30 -10.61
N ILE A 70 7.33 2.86 -10.95
CA ILE A 70 7.66 1.56 -11.56
C ILE A 70 8.14 0.52 -10.54
N GLY A 71 8.14 0.81 -9.24
CA GLY A 71 8.63 -0.10 -8.20
C GLY A 71 7.82 -1.41 -8.11
N ARG A 72 6.49 -1.34 -8.24
CA ARG A 72 5.62 -2.53 -8.18
C ARG A 72 5.89 -3.50 -9.34
N ILE A 73 6.02 -2.97 -10.55
CA ILE A 73 6.28 -3.79 -11.74
C ILE A 73 7.70 -4.37 -11.71
N TRP A 74 8.67 -3.66 -11.12
CA TRP A 74 10.00 -4.22 -10.84
C TRP A 74 9.93 -5.45 -9.96
N THR A 75 9.26 -5.36 -8.80
CA THR A 75 9.18 -6.49 -7.85
C THR A 75 8.43 -7.69 -8.40
N PHE A 76 7.37 -7.47 -9.18
CA PHE A 76 6.76 -8.55 -9.95
C PHE A 76 7.78 -9.23 -10.88
N CYS A 77 8.53 -8.45 -11.65
CA CYS A 77 9.55 -8.95 -12.57
C CYS A 77 10.74 -9.67 -11.89
N GLN A 78 10.98 -9.45 -10.58
CA GLN A 78 12.03 -10.18 -9.86
C GLN A 78 11.71 -11.66 -9.66
N SER A 79 10.42 -12.02 -9.61
CA SER A 79 9.95 -13.39 -9.36
C SER A 79 9.23 -14.03 -10.55
N ALA A 80 8.73 -13.23 -11.49
CA ALA A 80 8.01 -13.71 -12.66
C ALA A 80 8.91 -14.33 -13.73
N GLU A 81 8.30 -15.12 -14.62
CA GLU A 81 8.96 -15.59 -15.85
C GLU A 81 9.23 -14.42 -16.80
N LYS A 82 10.24 -14.57 -17.69
CA LYS A 82 10.63 -13.51 -18.65
C LYS A 82 9.50 -13.06 -19.56
N ALA A 83 8.67 -14.01 -20.01
CA ALA A 83 7.53 -13.70 -20.86
C ALA A 83 6.48 -12.87 -20.11
N ASP A 84 6.16 -13.27 -18.87
CA ASP A 84 5.17 -12.58 -18.04
C ASP A 84 5.63 -11.20 -17.63
N CYS A 85 6.90 -11.05 -17.21
CA CYS A 85 7.48 -9.74 -16.92
C CYS A 85 7.40 -8.80 -18.14
N LYS A 86 7.69 -9.31 -19.36
CA LYS A 86 7.58 -8.51 -20.58
C LYS A 86 6.13 -8.04 -20.82
N VAL A 87 5.16 -8.94 -20.73
CA VAL A 87 3.73 -8.61 -20.90
C VAL A 87 3.29 -7.58 -19.87
N ALA A 88 3.66 -7.78 -18.60
CA ALA A 88 3.32 -6.87 -17.51
C ALA A 88 3.95 -5.48 -17.68
N LYS A 89 5.22 -5.38 -18.14
CA LYS A 89 5.86 -4.08 -18.45
C LYS A 89 5.11 -3.34 -19.57
N GLU A 90 4.73 -4.03 -20.63
CA GLU A 90 4.01 -3.46 -21.77
C GLU A 90 2.59 -3.02 -21.38
N GLU A 91 1.87 -3.83 -20.61
CA GLU A 91 0.55 -3.49 -20.08
C GLU A 91 0.60 -2.29 -19.13
N PHE A 92 1.55 -2.30 -18.19
CA PHE A 92 1.77 -1.20 -17.26
C PHE A 92 2.00 0.10 -18.03
N ALA A 93 2.97 0.11 -18.96
CA ALA A 93 3.27 1.32 -19.73
C ALA A 93 2.05 1.83 -20.50
N ARG A 94 1.28 0.94 -21.14
CA ARG A 94 0.03 1.31 -21.82
C ARG A 94 -0.98 1.94 -20.85
N LYS A 95 -1.17 1.35 -19.67
CA LYS A 95 -2.09 1.85 -18.64
C LYS A 95 -1.71 3.25 -18.14
N THR A 96 -0.42 3.59 -18.10
CA THR A 96 0.00 4.95 -17.70
C THR A 96 -0.47 6.06 -18.64
N ALA A 97 -0.77 5.74 -19.90
CA ALA A 97 -1.27 6.70 -20.90
C ALA A 97 -2.79 6.81 -20.94
N LEU A 98 -3.50 5.91 -20.24
CA LEU A 98 -4.94 6.00 -20.13
C LEU A 98 -5.31 7.10 -19.14
N LEU A 99 -6.32 7.89 -19.51
CA LEU A 99 -7.01 8.70 -18.51
C LEU A 99 -7.69 7.73 -17.53
N PRO A 100 -7.61 7.99 -16.21
CA PRO A 100 -8.42 7.27 -15.25
C PRO A 100 -9.88 7.27 -15.72
N PRO A 101 -10.57 6.12 -15.67
CA PRO A 101 -12.00 6.11 -15.95
C PRO A 101 -12.70 7.07 -15.00
N GLU A 102 -13.82 7.64 -15.44
CA GLU A 102 -14.67 8.38 -14.53
C GLU A 102 -15.11 7.44 -13.40
N GLY A 103 -14.82 7.85 -12.16
CA GLY A 103 -15.17 7.06 -11.00
C GLY A 103 -16.68 6.93 -10.85
N LYS A 104 -17.12 5.80 -10.30
CA LYS A 104 -18.52 5.51 -9.99
C LYS A 104 -18.72 5.43 -8.49
N ILE A 105 -19.98 5.52 -8.05
CA ILE A 105 -20.35 5.34 -6.64
C ILE A 105 -19.92 3.95 -6.12
N SER A 106 -19.89 2.93 -6.97
CA SER A 106 -19.41 1.57 -6.65
C SER A 106 -17.91 1.47 -6.37
N ASP A 107 -17.16 2.50 -6.77
CA ASP A 107 -15.70 2.52 -6.71
C ASP A 107 -15.22 3.20 -5.41
N LEU A 108 -16.14 3.79 -4.63
CA LEU A 108 -15.80 4.48 -3.39
C LEU A 108 -15.25 3.53 -2.33
N ARG A 109 -14.02 3.78 -1.87
CA ARG A 109 -13.39 3.05 -0.76
C ARG A 109 -12.75 4.03 0.21
N VAL A 110 -12.52 3.54 1.42
CA VAL A 110 -11.62 4.16 2.39
C VAL A 110 -10.28 3.43 2.40
N THR A 111 -9.19 4.18 2.49
CA THR A 111 -7.83 3.68 2.72
C THR A 111 -7.21 4.39 3.92
N VAL A 112 -6.27 3.75 4.62
CA VAL A 112 -5.56 4.36 5.76
C VAL A 112 -4.09 4.59 5.41
N ARG A 113 -3.57 5.77 5.75
CA ARG A 113 -2.17 6.16 5.56
C ARG A 113 -1.66 6.96 6.74
N ASP A 114 -0.34 7.02 6.90
CA ASP A 114 0.29 7.85 7.92
C ASP A 114 0.25 9.34 7.60
N LYS A 115 0.77 10.11 8.56
CA LYS A 115 0.99 11.53 8.48
C LYS A 115 1.94 11.92 7.35
N VAL A 116 2.94 11.12 7.02
CA VAL A 116 3.89 11.45 5.94
C VAL A 116 3.14 11.51 4.61
N TYR A 117 2.32 10.50 4.33
CA TYR A 117 1.47 10.50 3.13
C TYR A 117 0.44 11.64 3.15
N TYR A 118 -0.20 11.89 4.30
CA TYR A 118 -1.11 13.02 4.44
C TYR A 118 -0.43 14.35 4.15
N ASP A 119 0.74 14.58 4.72
CA ASP A 119 1.52 15.79 4.49
C ASP A 119 1.95 15.89 3.03
N TYR A 120 2.33 14.79 2.37
CA TYR A 120 2.60 14.77 0.93
C TYR A 120 1.36 15.19 0.10
N VAL A 121 0.19 14.60 0.39
CA VAL A 121 -1.05 14.92 -0.33
C VAL A 121 -1.51 16.36 -0.08
N LYS A 122 -1.29 16.89 1.13
CA LYS A 122 -1.73 18.24 1.52
C LYS A 122 -0.68 19.32 1.29
N SER A 123 0.57 18.95 1.03
CA SER A 123 1.62 19.92 0.81
C SER A 123 1.27 20.75 -0.44
N PRO A 124 1.30 22.08 -0.34
CA PRO A 124 1.30 22.89 -1.54
C PRO A 124 2.55 22.51 -2.36
N PRO A 125 2.52 22.65 -3.69
CA PRO A 125 3.71 22.48 -4.50
C PRO A 125 4.86 23.29 -3.90
N SER A 126 5.99 22.62 -3.66
CA SER A 126 7.18 23.23 -3.12
C SER A 126 7.53 24.49 -3.92
N ARG A 127 7.55 25.65 -3.26
CA ARG A 127 7.92 26.94 -3.85
C ARG A 127 9.34 26.83 -4.42
N GLY A 128 9.44 26.58 -5.72
CA GLY A 128 10.71 26.36 -6.41
C GLY A 128 10.57 25.42 -7.61
N ASP A 129 9.58 24.52 -7.56
CA ASP A 129 9.12 23.78 -8.74
C ASP A 129 8.02 24.58 -9.44
N VAL A 130 8.07 24.53 -10.77
CA VAL A 130 7.43 25.45 -11.71
C VAL A 130 5.91 25.52 -11.46
N SER A 131 5.38 26.74 -11.61
CA SER A 131 3.94 27.07 -11.60
C SER A 131 3.10 26.00 -12.29
N GLY A 132 2.29 25.23 -11.55
CA GLY A 132 1.39 24.26 -12.18
C GLY A 132 0.86 23.09 -11.39
N ALA A 133 1.59 22.60 -10.38
CA ALA A 133 1.14 21.44 -9.63
C ALA A 133 -0.17 21.76 -8.87
N LYS A 134 -1.28 21.18 -9.33
CA LYS A 134 -2.58 21.32 -8.68
C LYS A 134 -2.47 20.61 -7.33
N VAL A 135 -2.82 21.30 -6.24
CA VAL A 135 -2.99 20.67 -4.92
C VAL A 135 -3.85 19.43 -5.12
N ILE A 136 -3.39 18.29 -4.61
CA ILE A 136 -4.12 17.03 -4.71
C ILE A 136 -5.43 17.22 -3.93
N ASP A 137 -6.55 17.35 -4.66
CA ASP A 137 -7.88 17.43 -4.08
C ASP A 137 -8.26 16.05 -3.55
N ALA A 138 -7.95 15.81 -2.28
CA ALA A 138 -8.24 14.57 -1.58
C ALA A 138 -8.96 14.85 -0.26
N LEU A 139 -10.06 14.15 -0.01
CA LEU A 139 -10.73 14.19 1.28
C LEU A 139 -10.05 13.20 2.23
N ALA A 140 -9.73 13.68 3.43
CA ALA A 140 -9.08 12.90 4.46
C ALA A 140 -9.58 13.29 5.85
N ARG A 141 -9.62 12.33 6.78
CA ARG A 141 -9.97 12.55 8.18
C ARG A 141 -8.91 11.92 9.07
N GLN A 142 -8.57 12.60 10.16
CA GLN A 142 -7.64 12.05 11.15
C GLN A 142 -8.37 11.00 12.00
N ILE A 143 -7.79 9.81 12.14
CA ILE A 143 -8.34 8.70 12.95
C ILE A 143 -7.42 8.30 14.12
N GLY A 144 -6.22 8.87 14.16
CA GLY A 144 -5.25 8.67 15.23
C GLY A 144 -4.20 9.77 15.28
N GLU A 145 -3.19 9.60 16.13
CA GLU A 145 -2.11 10.60 16.29
C GLU A 145 -1.38 10.91 14.98
N ASP A 146 -1.11 9.87 14.20
CA ASP A 146 -0.44 9.96 12.90
C ASP A 146 -1.18 9.21 11.79
N LEU A 147 -2.41 8.74 12.02
CA LEU A 147 -3.20 8.01 11.03
C LEU A 147 -4.33 8.85 10.45
N TYR A 148 -4.47 8.74 9.13
CA TYR A 148 -5.50 9.41 8.36
C TYR A 148 -6.20 8.40 7.46
N GLU A 149 -7.53 8.49 7.42
CA GLU A 149 -8.33 7.82 6.41
C GLU A 149 -8.51 8.74 5.20
N PHE A 150 -8.46 8.17 4.00
CA PHE A 150 -8.62 8.84 2.72
C PHE A 150 -9.77 8.23 1.94
N LEU A 151 -10.57 9.10 1.33
CA LEU A 151 -11.57 8.68 0.37
C LEU A 151 -10.89 8.42 -0.98
N VAL A 152 -11.17 7.27 -1.60
CA VAL A 152 -10.60 6.88 -2.89
C VAL A 152 -11.68 6.35 -3.84
N LEU A 153 -11.37 6.40 -5.14
CA LEU A 153 -12.09 5.74 -6.22
C LEU A 153 -11.23 4.58 -6.74
N ASP A 154 -11.59 3.37 -6.32
CA ASP A 154 -11.02 2.11 -6.76
C ASP A 154 -11.74 1.58 -8.00
N SER A 155 -11.25 1.99 -9.16
CA SER A 155 -11.71 1.47 -10.44
C SER A 155 -10.87 0.25 -10.86
N PRO A 156 -11.35 -0.61 -11.79
CA PRO A 156 -10.63 -1.82 -12.20
C PRO A 156 -9.19 -1.60 -12.67
N ASP A 157 -8.87 -0.41 -13.17
CA ASP A 157 -7.56 -0.09 -13.74
C ASP A 157 -6.70 0.83 -12.85
N THR A 158 -7.31 1.55 -11.89
CA THR A 158 -6.59 2.54 -11.08
C THR A 158 -7.33 2.91 -9.80
N ILE A 159 -6.56 3.30 -8.79
CA ILE A 159 -7.05 3.91 -7.55
C ILE A 159 -6.68 5.39 -7.58
N ALA A 160 -7.67 6.27 -7.47
CA ALA A 160 -7.48 7.71 -7.40
C ALA A 160 -8.01 8.27 -6.09
N LEU A 161 -7.36 9.29 -5.52
CA LEU A 161 -7.89 10.00 -4.36
C LEU A 161 -9.17 10.76 -4.76
N ALA A 162 -10.19 10.69 -3.92
CA ALA A 162 -11.47 11.32 -4.15
C ALA A 162 -11.55 12.70 -3.45
N GLY A 163 -11.53 13.75 -4.26
CA GLY A 163 -11.71 15.14 -3.84
C GLY A 163 -13.13 15.65 -3.99
N ARG A 164 -13.33 16.94 -3.75
CA ARG A 164 -14.62 17.62 -3.93
C ARG A 164 -15.10 17.55 -5.38
N GLU A 165 -14.18 17.69 -6.35
CA GLU A 165 -14.53 17.60 -7.78
C GLU A 165 -15.09 16.22 -8.14
N ALA A 166 -14.49 15.16 -7.61
CA ALA A 166 -14.95 13.79 -7.80
C ALA A 166 -16.36 13.59 -7.20
N LEU A 167 -16.59 14.08 -5.98
CA LEU A 167 -17.90 13.98 -5.34
C LEU A 167 -18.99 14.76 -6.07
N GLN A 168 -18.66 15.94 -6.62
CA GLN A 168 -19.58 16.71 -7.43
C GLN A 168 -20.01 15.93 -8.69
N LYS A 169 -19.07 15.27 -9.39
CA LYS A 169 -19.38 14.41 -10.55
C LYS A 169 -20.27 13.23 -10.18
N LEU A 170 -20.08 12.68 -8.97
CA LEU A 170 -20.92 11.61 -8.43
C LEU A 170 -22.27 12.10 -7.86
N SER A 171 -22.50 13.42 -7.80
CA SER A 171 -23.66 14.03 -7.15
C SER A 171 -23.83 13.60 -5.68
N LEU A 172 -22.72 13.46 -4.96
CA LEU A 172 -22.69 13.06 -3.54
C LEU A 172 -22.26 14.21 -2.65
N SER A 173 -22.84 14.25 -1.45
CA SER A 173 -22.28 15.01 -0.34
C SER A 173 -21.05 14.28 0.23
N GLU A 174 -20.18 15.02 0.93
CA GLU A 174 -19.02 14.42 1.61
C GLU A 174 -19.44 13.34 2.62
N GLU A 175 -20.44 13.63 3.47
CA GLU A 175 -20.94 12.68 4.47
C GLU A 175 -21.48 11.40 3.84
N GLU A 176 -22.26 11.54 2.75
CA GLU A 176 -22.80 10.38 2.04
C GLU A 176 -21.70 9.54 1.39
N ALA A 177 -20.69 10.19 0.81
CA ALA A 177 -19.56 9.51 0.20
C ALA A 177 -18.75 8.69 1.22
N TRP A 178 -18.45 9.26 2.39
CA TRP A 178 -17.77 8.53 3.47
C TRP A 178 -18.58 7.32 3.94
N ARG A 179 -19.88 7.49 4.21
CA ARG A 179 -20.76 6.39 4.63
C ARG A 179 -20.81 5.26 3.59
N ILE A 180 -20.86 5.60 2.31
CA ILE A 180 -20.86 4.61 1.22
C ILE A 180 -19.51 3.90 1.15
N ALA A 181 -18.41 4.65 1.19
CA ALA A 181 -17.06 4.13 1.10
C ALA A 181 -16.72 3.22 2.28
N GLU A 182 -17.04 3.62 3.51
CA GLU A 182 -16.81 2.81 4.72
C GLU A 182 -17.56 1.48 4.63
N ARG A 183 -18.83 1.49 4.20
CA ARG A 183 -19.61 0.27 4.00
C ARG A 183 -18.99 -0.64 2.94
N GLN A 184 -18.69 -0.09 1.75
CA GLN A 184 -18.13 -0.87 0.65
C GLN A 184 -16.73 -1.41 0.97
N THR A 185 -15.91 -0.67 1.71
CA THR A 185 -14.62 -1.16 2.22
C THR A 185 -14.83 -2.26 3.24
N ALA A 186 -15.73 -2.11 4.21
CA ALA A 186 -16.00 -3.13 5.23
C ALA A 186 -16.45 -4.47 4.63
N GLU A 187 -17.20 -4.45 3.53
CA GLU A 187 -17.63 -5.67 2.81
C GLU A 187 -16.46 -6.48 2.21
N ARG A 188 -15.29 -5.87 2.03
CA ARG A 188 -14.06 -6.53 1.52
C ARG A 188 -13.07 -6.92 2.61
N LEU A 189 -13.27 -6.43 3.84
CA LEU A 189 -12.38 -6.68 4.96
C LEU A 189 -12.74 -7.99 5.67
N PRO A 190 -11.76 -8.64 6.32
CA PRO A 190 -12.06 -9.75 7.21
C PRO A 190 -12.85 -9.23 8.43
N PRO A 191 -13.63 -10.11 9.09
CA PRO A 191 -14.23 -9.76 10.36
C PRO A 191 -13.15 -9.47 11.40
N LEU A 192 -13.42 -8.54 12.32
CA LEU A 192 -12.56 -8.30 13.46
C LEU A 192 -12.40 -9.57 14.32
N PRO A 193 -11.24 -9.75 14.96
CA PRO A 193 -11.03 -10.90 15.82
C PRO A 193 -11.93 -10.80 17.05
N THR A 194 -12.37 -11.95 17.57
CA THR A 194 -13.17 -12.01 18.80
C THR A 194 -12.29 -11.90 20.05
N VAL A 195 -12.90 -11.51 21.18
CA VAL A 195 -12.26 -11.52 22.50
C VAL A 195 -11.68 -12.90 22.83
N ALA A 196 -12.41 -13.97 22.55
CA ALA A 196 -11.95 -15.34 22.80
C ALA A 196 -10.69 -15.67 22.01
N GLN A 197 -10.65 -15.35 20.71
CA GLN A 197 -9.46 -15.54 19.88
C GLN A 197 -8.26 -14.79 20.44
N LEU A 198 -8.42 -13.50 20.79
CA LEU A 198 -7.32 -12.65 21.26
C LEU A 198 -6.79 -13.02 22.64
N ARG A 199 -7.60 -13.66 23.49
CA ARG A 199 -7.14 -14.20 24.78
C ARG A 199 -6.27 -15.44 24.62
N GLU A 200 -6.44 -16.19 23.54
CA GLU A 200 -5.66 -17.40 23.26
C GLU A 200 -4.42 -17.09 22.43
N ASN A 201 -4.57 -16.28 21.37
CA ASN A 201 -3.53 -16.02 20.38
C ASN A 201 -3.63 -14.61 19.79
N ALA A 202 -2.50 -14.08 19.33
CA ALA A 202 -2.53 -12.94 18.41
C ALA A 202 -3.06 -13.38 17.03
N VAL A 203 -3.66 -12.45 16.30
CA VAL A 203 -4.24 -12.68 14.97
C VAL A 203 -3.51 -11.83 13.95
N ALA A 204 -2.95 -12.49 12.93
CA ALA A 204 -2.44 -11.86 11.73
C ALA A 204 -3.50 -11.99 10.63
N PHE A 205 -3.77 -10.87 9.96
CA PHE A 205 -4.57 -10.82 8.75
C PHE A 205 -3.62 -10.63 7.57
N GLU A 206 -3.84 -11.40 6.52
CA GLU A 206 -3.02 -11.43 5.31
C GLU A 206 -3.94 -11.60 4.09
N GLU A 207 -3.49 -11.18 2.91
CA GLU A 207 -4.13 -11.47 1.61
C GLU A 207 -5.50 -10.81 1.35
N TYR A 208 -5.95 -9.86 2.20
CA TYR A 208 -7.15 -9.06 1.93
C TYR A 208 -6.80 -7.74 1.25
N GLU A 209 -7.69 -7.28 0.36
CA GLU A 209 -7.61 -5.92 -0.17
C GLU A 209 -7.91 -4.90 0.93
N TYR A 210 -7.21 -3.77 0.92
CA TYR A 210 -7.44 -2.65 1.85
C TYR A 210 -7.23 -2.98 3.33
N LEU A 211 -6.45 -3.99 3.68
CA LEU A 211 -6.44 -4.54 5.02
C LEU A 211 -6.10 -3.51 6.11
N GLY A 212 -5.22 -2.55 5.82
CA GLY A 212 -4.93 -1.42 6.73
C GLY A 212 -6.17 -0.58 7.10
N SER A 213 -7.22 -0.64 6.29
CA SER A 213 -8.52 0.01 6.54
C SER A 213 -9.37 -0.71 7.59
N LEU A 214 -8.93 -1.87 8.12
CA LEU A 214 -9.49 -2.41 9.35
C LEU A 214 -9.52 -1.35 10.46
N LEU A 215 -8.52 -0.47 10.52
CA LEU A 215 -8.42 0.58 11.53
C LEU A 215 -9.56 1.62 11.46
N VAL A 216 -10.35 1.65 10.38
CA VAL A 216 -11.55 2.49 10.25
C VAL A 216 -12.73 1.92 11.06
N GLN A 217 -12.73 0.62 11.38
CA GLN A 217 -13.76 -0.04 12.20
C GLN A 217 -13.62 0.29 13.70
N ARG A 218 -13.62 1.58 14.02
CA ARG A 218 -13.33 2.16 15.34
C ARG A 218 -14.25 1.65 16.43
N ASP A 219 -15.55 1.55 16.18
CA ASP A 219 -16.52 1.06 17.17
C ASP A 219 -16.26 -0.41 17.53
N GLY A 220 -15.87 -1.22 16.56
CA GLY A 220 -15.51 -2.63 16.79
C GLY A 220 -14.22 -2.76 17.63
N PHE A 221 -13.20 -1.97 17.32
CA PHE A 221 -11.98 -1.93 18.14
C PHE A 221 -12.18 -1.31 19.52
N ALA A 222 -13.10 -0.34 19.65
CA ALA A 222 -13.50 0.22 20.94
C ALA A 222 -14.09 -0.86 21.85
N ALA A 223 -15.03 -1.66 21.32
CA ALA A 223 -15.63 -2.77 22.05
C ALA A 223 -14.58 -3.84 22.44
N LEU A 224 -13.64 -4.15 21.55
CA LEU A 224 -12.54 -5.07 21.89
C LEU A 224 -11.64 -4.49 22.99
N ALA A 225 -11.30 -3.20 22.93
CA ALA A 225 -10.44 -2.55 23.92
C ALA A 225 -11.10 -2.46 25.30
N GLU A 226 -12.42 -2.27 25.36
CA GLU A 226 -13.19 -2.28 26.61
C GLU A 226 -13.14 -3.65 27.31
N GLU A 227 -13.26 -4.73 26.54
CA GLU A 227 -13.31 -6.12 27.06
C GLU A 227 -11.93 -6.73 27.34
N LEU A 228 -10.91 -6.35 26.56
CA LEU A 228 -9.56 -6.90 26.66
C LEU A 228 -8.61 -6.01 27.47
N GLY A 229 -9.03 -4.77 27.74
CA GLY A 229 -8.28 -3.83 28.54
C GLY A 229 -7.13 -3.16 27.80
N PRO A 230 -6.17 -2.58 28.54
CA PRO A 230 -5.18 -1.70 27.94
C PRO A 230 -4.16 -2.43 27.06
N ASP A 231 -4.05 -3.75 27.17
CA ASP A 231 -3.03 -4.54 26.51
C ASP A 231 -3.38 -4.87 25.05
N LEU A 232 -4.60 -4.58 24.57
CA LEU A 232 -4.92 -4.67 23.15
C LEU A 232 -4.07 -3.72 22.32
N PHE A 233 -3.45 -4.22 21.26
CA PHE A 233 -2.73 -3.42 20.28
C PHE A 233 -3.03 -3.86 18.85
N VAL A 234 -2.77 -2.95 17.90
CA VAL A 234 -2.85 -3.19 16.46
C VAL A 234 -1.61 -2.64 15.77
N THR A 235 -1.12 -3.32 14.74
CA THR A 235 -0.15 -2.78 13.79
C THR A 235 -0.72 -2.85 12.37
N ALA A 236 -0.40 -1.85 11.55
CA ALA A 236 -0.76 -1.81 10.14
C ALA A 236 0.47 -1.35 9.36
N VAL A 237 1.38 -2.28 9.09
CA VAL A 237 2.63 -2.01 8.38
C VAL A 237 2.40 -1.84 6.88
N SER A 238 1.40 -2.51 6.29
CA SER A 238 1.07 -2.39 4.87
C SER A 238 -0.43 -2.59 4.62
N ASP A 239 -0.88 -2.30 3.39
CA ASP A 239 -2.26 -2.58 2.96
C ASP A 239 -2.59 -4.08 2.89
N GLY A 240 -1.59 -4.96 3.03
CA GLY A 240 -1.75 -6.42 2.96
C GLY A 240 -1.44 -7.15 4.26
N PHE A 241 -1.07 -6.45 5.33
CA PHE A 241 -0.76 -7.06 6.63
C PHE A 241 -1.21 -6.19 7.81
N VAL A 242 -2.08 -6.75 8.65
CA VAL A 242 -2.50 -6.17 9.93
C VAL A 242 -2.35 -7.22 11.02
N PHE A 243 -1.78 -6.83 12.15
CA PHE A 243 -1.58 -7.71 13.29
C PHE A 243 -2.29 -7.15 14.53
N VAL A 244 -3.07 -7.99 15.20
CA VAL A 244 -3.84 -7.64 16.40
C VAL A 244 -3.47 -8.60 17.51
N GLY A 245 -3.16 -8.09 18.70
CA GLY A 245 -2.76 -8.93 19.81
C GLY A 245 -2.88 -8.27 21.16
N LEU A 246 -2.51 -9.01 22.20
CA LEU A 246 -2.38 -8.52 23.56
C LEU A 246 -0.91 -8.45 23.95
N MET A 247 -0.46 -7.29 24.39
CA MET A 247 0.89 -7.07 24.89
C MET A 247 0.86 -5.94 25.92
N PRO A 248 1.29 -6.17 27.17
CA PRO A 248 1.41 -5.10 28.15
C PRO A 248 2.55 -4.15 27.79
N ASP A 249 2.51 -2.95 28.37
CA ASP A 249 3.61 -2.00 28.26
C ASP A 249 4.88 -2.55 28.95
N GLY A 250 6.05 -2.19 28.42
CA GLY A 250 7.34 -2.61 28.95
C GLY A 250 8.35 -2.97 27.87
N GLU A 251 9.42 -3.67 28.25
CA GLU A 251 10.53 -4.02 27.35
C GLU A 251 10.08 -4.87 26.14
N GLY A 252 9.10 -5.76 26.34
CA GLY A 252 8.53 -6.56 25.25
C GLY A 252 7.96 -5.70 24.13
N LEU A 253 7.12 -4.72 24.49
CA LEU A 253 6.52 -3.77 23.56
C LEU A 253 7.58 -2.90 22.87
N GLN A 254 8.60 -2.44 23.60
CA GLN A 254 9.70 -1.65 23.03
C GLN A 254 10.55 -2.44 22.04
N ARG A 255 10.77 -3.74 22.26
CA ARG A 255 11.46 -4.60 21.28
C ARG A 255 10.57 -4.84 20.06
N PHE A 256 9.29 -5.11 20.29
CA PHE A 256 8.35 -5.35 19.21
C PHE A 256 8.16 -4.09 18.34
N SER A 257 8.14 -2.88 18.91
CA SER A 257 8.04 -1.64 18.13
C SER A 257 9.20 -1.44 17.16
N LYS A 258 10.41 -1.90 17.51
CA LYS A 258 11.56 -1.88 16.60
C LYS A 258 11.35 -2.83 15.42
N THR A 259 10.86 -4.04 15.69
CA THR A 259 10.53 -5.01 14.64
C THR A 259 9.46 -4.48 13.69
N VAL A 260 8.42 -3.81 14.21
CA VAL A 260 7.37 -3.19 13.38
C VAL A 260 7.94 -2.08 12.50
N ALA A 261 8.82 -1.24 13.04
CA ALA A 261 9.48 -0.19 12.27
C ALA A 261 10.42 -0.74 11.19
N GLU A 262 11.18 -1.80 11.50
CA GLU A 262 12.06 -2.50 10.55
C GLU A 262 11.24 -3.18 9.43
N ASP A 263 10.13 -3.84 9.77
CA ASP A 263 9.24 -4.45 8.80
C ASP A 263 8.61 -3.39 7.88
N CYS A 264 8.05 -2.32 8.45
CA CYS A 264 7.57 -1.16 7.70
C CYS A 264 8.63 -0.61 6.73
N ALA A 265 9.88 -0.43 7.18
CA ALA A 265 10.96 0.06 6.32
C ALA A 265 11.32 -0.90 5.17
N ALA A 266 11.04 -2.20 5.33
CA ALA A 266 11.22 -3.20 4.28
C ALA A 266 10.03 -3.26 3.31
N GLN A 267 8.86 -2.73 3.68
CA GLN A 267 7.68 -2.67 2.81
C GLN A 267 7.85 -1.61 1.73
N GLN A 268 7.43 -1.92 0.50
CA GLN A 268 7.41 -0.94 -0.60
C GLN A 268 6.45 0.23 -0.34
N ARG A 269 5.37 -0.06 0.38
CA ARG A 269 4.31 0.89 0.72
C ARG A 269 3.96 0.68 2.18
N CYS A 270 4.80 1.21 3.05
CA CYS A 270 4.46 1.22 4.46
C CYS A 270 3.25 2.11 4.70
N ILE A 271 2.30 1.64 5.51
CA ILE A 271 1.23 2.48 6.05
C ILE A 271 1.73 3.20 7.30
N SER A 272 2.28 2.48 8.28
CA SER A 272 2.83 3.05 9.49
C SER A 272 3.88 2.15 10.17
N PRO A 273 4.96 2.72 10.74
CA PRO A 273 5.95 1.99 11.55
C PRO A 273 5.51 1.78 13.02
N ASN A 274 4.30 2.18 13.40
CA ASN A 274 3.89 2.27 14.80
C ASN A 274 3.00 1.12 15.28
N ILE A 275 3.00 0.90 16.59
CA ILE A 275 2.03 0.08 17.30
C ILE A 275 0.95 0.99 17.86
N TYR A 276 -0.31 0.61 17.72
CA TYR A 276 -1.45 1.43 18.11
C TYR A 276 -2.27 0.80 19.23
N ARG A 277 -2.73 1.64 20.16
CA ARG A 277 -3.80 1.35 21.13
C ARG A 277 -5.05 2.13 20.73
N PHE A 278 -6.23 1.53 20.89
CA PHE A 278 -7.46 2.31 20.78
C PHE A 278 -7.83 2.92 22.14
N ARG A 279 -7.88 4.25 22.22
CA ARG A 279 -8.15 5.03 23.45
C ARG A 279 -8.96 6.27 23.12
N ASP A 280 -9.94 6.60 23.94
CA ASP A 280 -10.72 7.84 23.82
C ASP A 280 -11.23 8.09 22.38
N GLY A 281 -11.73 7.04 21.74
CA GLY A 281 -12.28 7.08 20.38
C GLY A 281 -11.27 7.21 19.24
N GLN A 282 -9.96 7.07 19.49
CA GLN A 282 -8.92 7.22 18.47
C GLN A 282 -7.73 6.27 18.64
N TRP A 283 -6.94 6.14 17.59
CA TRP A 283 -5.67 5.41 17.63
C TRP A 283 -4.56 6.25 18.26
N ARG A 284 -3.94 5.71 19.31
CA ARG A 284 -2.80 6.30 20.03
C ARG A 284 -1.56 5.46 19.80
N ILE A 285 -0.42 6.09 19.56
CA ILE A 285 0.84 5.36 19.42
C ILE A 285 1.22 4.79 20.79
N ALA A 286 1.47 3.49 20.83
CA ALA A 286 1.90 2.79 22.03
C ALA A 286 3.38 3.11 22.29
N THR A 287 3.66 4.21 23.00
CA THR A 287 5.00 4.48 23.49
C THR A 287 5.24 3.58 24.69
N GLY A 288 6.21 2.66 24.64
CA GLY A 288 6.53 1.75 25.75
C GLY A 288 7.11 2.43 27.01
N SER A 289 6.79 3.70 27.24
CA SER A 289 7.13 4.46 28.43
C SER A 289 6.37 3.91 29.62
N ILE A 290 7.11 3.44 30.62
CA ILE A 290 6.58 3.22 31.95
C ILE A 290 6.21 4.60 32.48
N VAL A 291 4.91 4.92 32.58
CA VAL A 291 4.49 6.09 33.36
C VAL A 291 4.93 5.79 34.81
N PRO A 292 5.80 6.62 35.41
CA PRO A 292 6.34 6.38 36.74
C PRO A 292 5.28 6.41 37.84
#